data_AF-A0A435SPZ7-F1
#
_entry.id   AF-A0A435SPZ7-F1
#
_cell.length_a   1.000
_cell.length_b   1.000
_cell.length_c   1.000
_cell.angle_alpha   90.00
_cell.angle_beta   90.00
_cell.angle_gamma   90.00
#
_symmetry.space_group_name_H-M   'P 1'
#
loop_
_entity.id
_entity.type
_entity.pdbx_description
1 polymer ?
#
loop_
_entity_poly.entity_id
_entity_poly.type
_entity_poly.pdbx_seq_one_letter_code
_entity_poly.pdbx_strand_id
1 'polypeptide(L)' 'MLDAVPPLRAHAGAQDGERVIKLAVLAVGGQGGGVLADWITDVAERNGYVAQSTSVAGVAQRTGATIY' A
#
# COMPACT_ATOMS: atom_id res chain seq x y z
N MET A 1 -12.77 14.22 17.06
CA MET A 1 -13.26 15.01 15.91
C MET A 1 -12.04 15.27 15.05
N LEU A 2 -11.75 14.36 14.12
CA LEU A 2 -10.64 14.57 13.16
C LEU A 2 -11.21 15.46 12.07
N ASP A 3 -10.59 16.63 11.87
CA ASP A 3 -11.01 17.58 10.84
C ASP A 3 -10.99 16.92 9.45
N ALA A 4 -11.95 17.31 8.61
CA ALA A 4 -11.98 16.86 7.23
C ALA A 4 -10.76 17.42 6.48
N VAL A 5 -9.86 16.53 6.06
CA VAL A 5 -8.74 16.88 5.20
C VAL A 5 -9.32 17.30 3.85
N PRO A 6 -9.10 18.55 3.38
CA PRO A 6 -9.56 18.96 2.06
C PRO A 6 -8.96 18.01 1.00
N PRO A 7 -9.72 17.62 -0.03
CA PRO A 7 -9.20 16.67 -1.01
C PRO A 7 -7.96 17.26 -1.68
N LEU A 8 -6.82 16.59 -1.50
CA LEU A 8 -5.61 16.92 -2.22
C LEU A 8 -5.94 16.77 -3.72
N ARG A 9 -5.51 17.73 -4.54
CA ARG A 9 -5.64 17.59 -6.00
C ARG A 9 -4.99 16.28 -6.39
N ALA A 10 -5.76 15.37 -7.00
CA ALA A 10 -5.21 14.17 -7.60
C ALA A 10 -4.04 14.60 -8.48
N HIS A 11 -2.87 13.99 -8.31
CA HIS A 11 -1.82 14.13 -9.30
C HIS A 11 -2.44 13.68 -10.63
N ALA A 12 -2.45 14.57 -11.63
CA ALA A 12 -2.75 14.16 -12.99
C ALA A 12 -1.83 12.95 -13.24
N GLY A 13 -2.42 11.78 -13.49
CA GLY A 13 -1.75 10.49 -13.35
C GLY A 13 -0.35 10.46 -13.94
N ALA A 14 0.51 9.58 -13.39
CA ALA A 14 1.94 9.50 -13.69
C ALA A 14 2.27 9.94 -15.12
N GLN A 15 2.92 11.11 -15.25
CA GLN A 15 3.34 11.62 -16.54
C GLN A 15 4.31 10.64 -17.19
N ASP A 16 4.36 10.54 -18.51
CA ASP A 16 5.33 9.68 -19.21
C ASP A 16 6.76 10.06 -18.79
N GLY A 17 7.35 9.27 -17.87
CA GLY A 17 8.65 9.53 -17.25
C GLY A 17 8.65 9.62 -15.71
N GLU A 18 7.49 9.69 -15.06
CA GLU A 18 7.40 9.70 -13.60
C GLU A 18 7.64 8.28 -13.03
N ARG A 19 8.62 8.17 -12.13
CA ARG A 19 9.07 6.88 -11.61
C ARG A 19 8.08 6.34 -10.58
N VAL A 20 7.48 5.19 -10.88
CA VAL A 20 6.63 4.44 -9.93
C VAL A 20 7.43 4.07 -8.69
N ILE A 21 6.91 4.42 -7.51
CA ILE A 21 7.43 3.97 -6.21
C ILE A 21 6.98 2.52 -6.00
N LYS A 22 7.94 1.61 -5.77
CA LYS A 22 7.68 0.18 -5.53
C LYS A 22 8.01 -0.16 -4.09
N LEU A 23 7.07 -0.77 -3.39
CA LEU A 23 7.20 -1.20 -2.00
C LEU A 23 6.97 -2.71 -1.93
N ALA A 24 7.64 -3.37 -0.98
CA ALA A 24 7.41 -4.78 -0.67
C ALA A 24 7.34 -4.93 0.84
N VAL A 25 6.23 -5.47 1.34
CA VAL A 25 6.03 -5.75 2.77
C VAL A 25 6.16 -7.24 2.99
N LEU A 26 7.20 -7.65 3.71
CA LEU A 26 7.43 -9.04 4.07
C LEU A 26 6.95 -9.26 5.49
N ALA A 27 5.92 -10.08 5.66
CA ALA A 27 5.39 -10.40 6.97
C ALA A 27 5.11 -11.89 7.11
N VAL A 28 5.51 -12.46 8.25
CA VAL A 28 5.06 -13.79 8.64
C VAL A 28 3.53 -13.76 8.84
N GLY A 29 2.85 -14.84 8.47
CA GLY A 29 1.40 -14.96 8.62
C GLY A 29 0.92 -14.57 10.04
N GLY A 30 -0.06 -13.67 10.09
CA GLY A 30 -0.64 -13.17 11.35
C GLY A 30 0.09 -11.98 11.99
N GLN A 31 1.19 -11.47 11.42
CA GLN A 31 1.93 -10.31 11.95
C GLN A 31 1.41 -8.95 11.45
N GLY A 32 0.29 -8.92 10.71
CA GLY A 32 -0.34 -7.68 10.26
C GLY A 32 0.24 -7.07 8.97
N GLY A 33 0.98 -7.83 8.15
CA GLY A 33 1.52 -7.31 6.87
C GLY A 33 0.44 -6.76 5.93
N GLY A 34 -0.73 -7.40 5.88
CA GLY A 34 -1.86 -6.92 5.06
C GLY A 34 -2.44 -5.61 5.58
N VAL A 35 -2.56 -5.48 6.91
CA VAL A 35 -3.01 -4.23 7.54
C VAL A 35 -2.04 -3.08 7.22
N LEU A 36 -0.73 -3.33 7.27
CA LEU A 36 0.27 -2.33 6.90
C LEU A 36 0.20 -1.97 5.40
N ALA A 37 0.02 -2.95 4.52
CA ALA A 37 -0.13 -2.72 3.07
C ALA A 37 -1.37 -1.88 2.74
N ASP A 38 -2.48 -2.14 3.43
CA ASP A 38 -3.72 -1.36 3.30
C ASP A 38 -3.50 0.09 3.79
N TRP A 39 -2.80 0.30 4.90
CA TRP A 39 -2.46 1.64 5.40
C TRP A 39 -1.55 2.42 4.45
N ILE A 40 -0.56 1.76 3.84
CA ILE A 40 0.31 2.38 2.84
C ILE A 40 -0.51 2.84 1.64
N THR A 41 -1.45 2.00 1.17
CA THR A 41 -2.35 2.31 0.04
C THR A 41 -3.25 3.50 0.38
N ASP A 42 -3.90 3.47 1.55
CA ASP A 42 -4.78 4.56 2.03
C ASP A 42 -4.02 5.89 2.18
N VAL A 43 -2.79 5.87 2.71
CA VAL A 43 -1.94 7.07 2.79
C VAL A 43 -1.58 7.59 1.41
N ALA A 44 -1.20 6.72 0.47
CA ALA A 44 -0.86 7.14 -0.89
C ALA A 44 -2.06 7.81 -1.59
N GLU A 45 -3.24 7.19 -1.53
CA GLU A 45 -4.47 7.71 -2.14
C GLU A 45 -4.90 9.05 -1.50
N ARG A 46 -4.82 9.17 -0.17
CA ARG A 46 -5.09 10.45 0.53
C ARG A 46 -4.13 11.56 0.16
N ASN A 47 -2.93 11.21 -0.29
CA ASN A 47 -1.92 12.16 -0.78
C ASN A 47 -1.94 12.31 -2.30
N GLY A 48 -3.02 11.90 -2.98
CA GLY A 48 -3.23 12.15 -4.40
C GLY A 48 -2.43 11.23 -5.32
N TYR A 49 -1.83 10.16 -4.81
CA TYR A 49 -1.20 9.11 -5.63
C TYR A 49 -2.23 8.09 -6.10
N VAL A 50 -2.02 7.53 -7.29
CA VAL A 50 -2.68 6.28 -7.70
C VAL A 50 -1.89 5.12 -7.09
N ALA A 51 -2.55 4.29 -6.30
CA ALA A 51 -1.93 3.15 -5.63
C ALA A 51 -2.48 1.83 -6.17
N GLN A 52 -1.64 0.80 -6.18
CA GLN A 52 -2.04 -0.57 -6.46
C GLN A 52 -1.30 -1.49 -5.50
N SER A 53 -2.03 -2.41 -4.87
CA SER A 53 -1.46 -3.45 -4.02
C SER A 53 -1.83 -4.83 -4.57
N THR A 54 -0.93 -5.79 -4.42
CA THR A 54 -1.20 -7.22 -4.65
C THR A 54 -0.61 -8.02 -3.50
N SER A 55 -0.76 -9.33 -3.47
CA SER A 55 -0.03 -10.14 -2.51
C SER A 55 0.21 -11.55 -3.02
N VAL A 56 1.27 -12.16 -2.51
CA VAL A 56 1.59 -13.57 -2.70
C VAL A 56 1.59 -14.23 -1.33
N ALA A 57 0.57 -15.06 -1.08
CA ALA A 57 0.43 -15.77 0.17
C ALA A 57 1.59 -16.78 0.36
N GLY A 58 2.21 -16.75 1.54
CA GLY A 58 3.17 -17.78 1.93
C GLY A 58 2.47 -19.12 2.17
N VAL A 59 3.00 -20.20 1.61
CA VAL A 59 2.38 -21.55 1.65
C VAL A 59 2.65 -22.36 2.94
N ALA A 60 3.17 -21.73 4.00
CA ALA A 60 3.47 -22.43 5.25
C ALA A 60 2.75 -21.81 6.45
N GLN A 61 2.06 -22.65 7.22
CA GLN A 61 1.36 -22.20 8.42
C GLN A 61 2.39 -21.73 9.46
N ARG A 62 2.26 -20.48 9.93
CA ARG A 62 3.11 -19.82 10.94
C ARG A 62 4.59 -19.58 10.57
N THR A 63 5.08 -20.15 9.47
CA THR A 63 6.44 -19.89 8.96
C THR A 63 6.44 -19.27 7.56
N GLY A 64 5.29 -19.29 6.87
CA GLY A 64 5.13 -18.66 5.57
C GLY A 64 5.13 -17.14 5.70
N ALA A 65 5.99 -16.48 4.94
CA ALA A 65 5.93 -15.06 4.72
C ALA A 65 4.93 -14.77 3.59
N THR A 66 3.96 -13.91 3.85
CA THR A 66 3.17 -13.28 2.80
C THR A 66 3.91 -12.02 2.37
N ILE A 67 4.06 -11.85 1.05
CA ILE A 67 4.58 -10.64 0.45
C ILE A 67 3.37 -9.84 -0.02
N TYR A 68 3.26 -8.60 0.45
CA TYR A 68 2.30 -7.62 -0.05
C TYR A 68 3.05 -6.61 -0.92
#